data_AF-A0A1X1YG58-F1
#
_entry.id   AF-A0A1X1YG58-F1
#
_cell.length_a   1.000
_cell.length_b   1.000
_cell.length_c   1.000
_cell.angle_alpha   90.00
_cell.angle_beta   90.00
_cell.angle_gamma   90.00
#
_symmetry.space_group_name_H-M   'P 1'
#
loop_
_entity.id
_entity.type
_entity.pdbx_description
1 polymer ?
#
loop_
_entity_poly.entity_id
_entity_poly.type
_entity_poly.pdbx_seq_one_letter_code
_entity_poly.pdbx_strand_id
1 'polypeptide(L)'
;MAMAAPASAEEPTGTYSVARTVVHNGKTDHGKWSFTPCGEGCVNRSDGMEMHLQGDTWRANFGENCWESIDATTLASGDGGCDGHVVVTYQLTKTG
;
A
#
# COMPACT_ATOMS: atom_id res chain seq x y z
N MET A 1 -12.15 -31.23 -4.07
CA MET A 1 -11.05 -30.73 -3.22
C MET A 1 -11.06 -29.22 -3.34
N ALA A 2 -11.72 -28.52 -2.41
CA ALA A 2 -11.69 -27.07 -2.37
C ALA A 2 -10.34 -26.67 -1.78
N MET A 3 -9.38 -26.28 -2.62
CA MET A 3 -8.20 -25.59 -2.14
C MET A 3 -8.71 -24.27 -1.59
N ALA A 4 -8.66 -24.10 -0.28
CA ALA A 4 -8.84 -22.79 0.33
C ALA A 4 -7.82 -21.87 -0.33
N ALA A 5 -8.28 -20.99 -1.24
CA ALA A 5 -7.49 -19.84 -1.60
C ALA A 5 -7.12 -19.17 -0.27
N PRO A 6 -5.83 -18.83 -0.04
CA PRO A 6 -5.49 -18.02 1.13
C PRO A 6 -6.45 -16.84 1.09
N ALA A 7 -7.17 -16.64 2.20
CA ALA A 7 -8.27 -15.68 2.31
C ALA A 7 -7.94 -14.46 1.47
N SER A 8 -8.64 -14.30 0.32
CA SER A 8 -8.36 -13.23 -0.64
C SER A 8 -8.16 -11.98 0.17
N ALA A 9 -6.92 -11.50 0.23
CA ALA A 9 -6.60 -10.31 0.96
C ALA A 9 -7.55 -9.25 0.42
N GLU A 10 -8.46 -8.78 1.28
CA GLU A 10 -9.53 -7.89 0.84
C GLU A 10 -8.86 -6.73 0.11
N GLU A 11 -9.32 -6.46 -1.11
CA GLU A 11 -8.83 -5.31 -1.87
C GLU A 11 -8.96 -4.08 -0.95
N PRO A 12 -7.93 -3.23 -0.82
CA PRO A 12 -7.91 -2.10 0.11
C PRO A 12 -8.86 -0.99 -0.31
N THR A 13 -10.05 -1.31 -0.81
CA THR A 13 -11.05 -0.39 -1.30
C THR A 13 -11.56 0.55 -0.21
N GLY A 14 -11.88 1.78 -0.63
CA GLY A 14 -12.37 2.83 0.25
C GLY A 14 -11.31 3.87 0.60
N THR A 15 -11.59 4.69 1.62
CA THR A 15 -10.74 5.83 2.00
C THR A 15 -10.04 5.57 3.31
N TYR A 16 -8.73 5.81 3.33
CA TYR A 16 -7.84 5.59 4.46
C TYR A 16 -7.18 6.91 4.83
N SER A 17 -7.07 7.15 6.13
CA SER A 17 -6.13 8.14 6.64
C SER A 17 -4.74 7.50 6.62
N VAL A 18 -3.74 8.21 6.09
CA VAL A 18 -2.36 7.75 6.03
C VAL A 18 -1.49 8.60 6.96
N ALA A 19 -0.63 7.96 7.73
CA ALA A 19 0.51 8.58 8.38
C ALA A 19 1.78 8.05 7.71
N ARG A 20 2.55 8.92 7.09
CA ARG A 20 3.81 8.59 6.43
C ARG A 20 4.95 9.08 7.29
N THR A 21 5.78 8.17 7.79
CA THR A 21 6.97 8.50 8.59
C THR A 21 8.23 8.27 7.77
N VAL A 22 9.06 9.31 7.66
CA VAL A 22 10.39 9.21 7.04
C VAL A 22 11.35 8.57 8.03
N VAL A 23 11.87 7.38 7.72
CA VAL A 23 12.65 6.56 8.67
C VAL A 23 13.90 7.29 9.16
N HIS A 24 14.59 8.02 8.27
CA HIS A 24 15.87 8.65 8.60
C HIS A 24 15.77 9.78 9.65
N ASN A 25 14.64 10.51 9.70
CA ASN A 25 14.48 11.68 10.56
C ASN A 25 13.25 11.59 11.48
N GLY A 26 12.46 10.52 11.38
CA GLY A 26 11.26 10.27 12.18
C GLY A 26 10.12 11.26 11.93
N LYS A 27 10.21 12.14 10.91
CA LYS A 27 9.14 13.09 10.62
C LYS A 27 7.94 12.36 10.05
N THR A 28 6.77 12.64 10.60
CA THR A 28 5.50 12.06 10.17
C THR A 28 4.63 13.12 9.51
N ASP A 29 4.20 12.85 8.29
CA ASP A 29 3.18 13.61 7.58
C ASP A 29 1.86 12.82 7.58
N HIS A 30 0.73 13.53 7.56
CA HIS A 30 -0.59 12.92 7.50
C HIS A 30 -1.32 13.29 6.22
N GLY A 31 -2.13 12.36 5.70
CA GLY A 31 -2.90 12.55 4.48
C GLY A 31 -4.10 11.62 4.40
N LYS A 32 -4.73 11.61 3.23
CA LYS A 32 -5.81 10.68 2.89
C LYS A 32 -5.51 10.03 1.55
N TRP A 33 -5.77 8.73 1.47
CA TRP A 33 -5.69 7.95 0.26
C TRP A 33 -7.02 7.23 0.05
N SER A 34 -7.50 7.20 -1.19
CA SER A 34 -8.63 6.36 -1.57
C SER A 34 -8.14 5.33 -2.57
N PHE A 35 -8.55 4.07 -2.42
CA PHE A 35 -8.24 3.01 -3.36
C PHE A 35 -9.52 2.54 -4.04
N THR A 36 -9.43 2.38 -5.36
CA THR A 36 -10.52 1.91 -6.23
C THR A 36 -10.01 0.72 -7.04
N PRO A 37 -10.77 -0.39 -7.14
CA PRO A 37 -10.31 -1.55 -7.90
C PRO A 37 -10.17 -1.21 -9.40
N CYS A 38 -9.11 -1.71 -10.02
CA CYS A 38 -8.85 -1.61 -11.47
C CYS A 38 -8.93 -2.94 -12.22
N GLY A 39 -9.17 -4.04 -11.50
CA GLY A 39 -9.21 -5.39 -12.02
C GLY A 39 -8.82 -6.37 -10.91
N GLU A 40 -8.89 -7.67 -11.19
CA GLU A 40 -8.50 -8.69 -10.21
C GLU A 40 -7.04 -8.48 -9.76
N GLY A 41 -6.85 -8.28 -8.45
CA GLY A 41 -5.51 -8.05 -7.88
C GLY A 41 -4.91 -6.69 -8.23
N CYS A 42 -5.73 -5.70 -8.60
CA CYS A 42 -5.30 -4.35 -9.00
C CYS A 42 -6.12 -3.28 -8.27
N VAL A 43 -5.45 -2.30 -7.65
CA VAL A 43 -6.08 -1.09 -7.13
C VAL A 43 -5.39 0.18 -7.61
N ASN A 44 -6.19 1.20 -7.93
CA ASN A 44 -5.74 2.56 -8.18
C ASN A 44 -5.92 3.41 -6.93
N ARG A 45 -4.85 4.07 -6.48
CA ARG A 45 -4.87 5.05 -5.43
C ARG A 45 -5.22 6.44 -5.97
N SER A 46 -5.82 7.28 -5.12
CA SER A 46 -6.31 8.62 -5.47
C SER A 46 -5.27 9.60 -6.02
N ASP A 47 -3.98 9.32 -5.84
CA ASP A 47 -2.86 10.09 -6.41
C ASP A 47 -2.41 9.56 -7.80
N GLY A 48 -3.11 8.56 -8.34
CA GLY A 48 -2.81 7.95 -9.64
C GLY A 48 -1.86 6.75 -9.57
N MET A 49 -1.49 6.28 -8.37
CA MET A 49 -0.64 5.10 -8.21
C MET A 49 -1.42 3.80 -8.39
N GLU A 50 -0.99 2.97 -9.33
CA GLU A 50 -1.51 1.61 -9.52
C GLU A 50 -0.71 0.62 -8.65
N MET A 51 -1.41 -0.17 -7.85
CA MET A 51 -0.82 -1.21 -7.00
C MET A 51 -1.36 -2.58 -7.41
N HIS A 52 -0.47 -3.56 -7.48
CA HIS A 52 -0.80 -4.95 -7.82
C HIS A 52 -0.55 -5.87 -6.64
N LEU A 53 -1.43 -6.84 -6.43
CA LEU A 53 -1.26 -7.87 -5.41
C LEU A 53 -0.19 -8.87 -5.85
N GLN A 54 0.87 -9.00 -5.06
CA GLN A 54 1.95 -9.97 -5.25
C GLN A 54 2.07 -10.82 -4.00
N GLY A 55 1.44 -12.00 -4.00
CA GLY A 55 1.30 -12.80 -2.79
C GLY A 55 0.41 -12.07 -1.78
N ASP A 56 0.93 -11.80 -0.58
CA ASP A 56 0.23 -11.11 0.50
C ASP A 56 0.61 -9.62 0.60
N THR A 57 1.08 -9.02 -0.49
CA THR A 57 1.55 -7.62 -0.48
C THR A 57 1.08 -6.87 -1.72
N TRP A 58 0.44 -5.73 -1.52
CA TRP A 58 0.14 -4.77 -2.57
C TRP A 58 1.41 -4.00 -2.91
N ARG A 59 1.86 -4.04 -4.16
CA ARG A 59 3.09 -3.40 -4.62
C ARG A 59 2.84 -2.39 -5.72
N ALA A 60 3.48 -1.24 -5.61
CA ALA A 60 3.65 -0.27 -6.68
C ALA A 60 5.12 -0.04 -6.96
N ASN A 61 5.47 0.15 -8.24
CA ASN A 61 6.79 0.62 -8.66
C ASN A 61 6.59 1.95 -9.38
N PHE A 62 7.27 3.00 -8.94
CA PHE A 62 7.11 4.35 -9.48
C PHE A 62 8.47 4.96 -9.77
N GLY A 63 9.04 4.62 -10.93
CA GLY A 63 10.39 5.01 -11.31
C GLY A 63 11.36 3.84 -11.23
N GLU A 64 12.59 4.06 -11.70
CA GLU A 64 13.52 2.98 -12.04
C GLU A 64 13.95 2.14 -10.83
N ASN A 65 13.95 2.71 -9.62
CA ASN A 65 14.35 2.03 -8.38
C ASN A 65 13.48 2.36 -7.18
N CYS A 66 12.27 2.89 -7.40
CA CYS A 66 11.37 3.30 -6.32
C CYS A 66 10.15 2.39 -6.23
N TRP A 67 9.81 2.00 -5.02
CA TRP A 67 8.74 1.06 -4.74
C TRP A 67 7.96 1.46 -3.50
N GLU A 68 6.76 0.91 -3.40
CA GLU A 68 5.94 0.92 -2.21
C GLU A 68 5.27 -0.44 -2.06
N SER A 69 5.24 -0.95 -0.83
CA SER A 69 4.50 -2.13 -0.42
C SER A 69 3.53 -1.82 0.70
N ILE A 70 2.35 -2.44 0.65
CA ILE A 70 1.36 -2.45 1.73
C ILE A 70 1.00 -3.90 2.02
N ASP A 71 1.11 -4.30 3.28
CA ASP A 71 0.73 -5.66 3.70
C ASP A 71 -0.78 -5.86 3.50
N ALA A 72 -1.12 -6.92 2.78
CA ALA A 72 -2.49 -7.17 2.34
C ALA A 72 -3.39 -7.69 3.48
N THR A 73 -2.82 -8.18 4.58
CA THR A 73 -3.56 -8.72 5.73
C THR A 73 -3.96 -7.65 6.73
N THR A 74 -3.03 -6.74 7.01
CA THR A 74 -3.21 -5.66 7.97
C THR A 74 -3.82 -4.44 7.31
N LEU A 75 -3.56 -4.22 6.01
CA LEU A 75 -3.94 -3.03 5.24
C LEU A 75 -3.57 -1.71 5.92
N ALA A 76 -2.71 -1.79 6.93
CA ALA A 76 -2.48 -0.77 7.93
C ALA A 76 -1.01 -0.44 8.07
N SER A 77 -0.12 -1.24 7.48
CA SER A 77 1.30 -0.99 7.48
C SER A 77 1.91 -1.29 6.12
N GLY A 78 2.74 -0.35 5.67
CA GLY A 78 3.51 -0.50 4.45
C GLY A 78 4.87 0.17 4.58
N ASP A 79 5.71 -0.05 3.60
CA ASP A 79 7.02 0.53 3.46
C ASP A 79 7.21 1.01 2.02
N GLY A 80 8.09 1.98 1.82
CA GLY A 80 8.41 2.47 0.50
C GLY A 80 9.74 3.18 0.50
N GLY A 81 10.30 3.35 -0.68
CA GLY A 81 11.56 4.05 -0.84
C GLY A 81 12.14 3.85 -2.20
N CYS A 82 13.31 4.43 -2.42
CA CYS A 82 14.12 4.15 -3.59
C CYS A 82 15.46 3.54 -3.16
N ASP A 83 16.04 2.66 -3.98
CA ASP A 83 17.32 2.03 -3.67
C ASP A 83 18.40 3.09 -3.40
N GLY A 84 19.12 2.97 -2.28
CA GLY A 84 20.09 3.96 -1.80
C GLY A 84 19.52 5.30 -1.31
N HIS A 85 18.19 5.43 -1.18
CA HIS A 85 17.50 6.68 -0.81
C HIS A 85 16.59 6.54 0.43
N VAL A 86 15.73 7.53 0.62
CA VAL A 86 14.81 7.68 1.75
C VAL A 86 13.86 6.49 1.83
N VAL A 87 13.88 5.80 2.97
CA VAL A 87 12.85 4.81 3.33
C VAL A 87 11.75 5.52 4.13
N VAL A 88 10.50 5.20 3.80
CA VAL A 88 9.31 5.65 4.50
C VAL A 88 8.51 4.45 4.98
N THR A 89 7.87 4.60 6.13
CA THR A 89 6.85 3.67 6.61
C THR A 89 5.49 4.33 6.56
N TYR A 90 4.49 3.58 6.18
CA TYR A 90 3.11 4.03 6.11
C TYR A 90 2.30 3.33 7.18
N GLN A 91 1.45 4.09 7.86
CA GLN A 91 0.37 3.56 8.66
C GLN A 91 -0.96 4.00 8.03
N LEU A 92 -1.78 3.03 7.62
CA LEU A 92 -3.08 3.27 7.03
C LEU A 92 -4.18 2.93 8.04
N THR A 93 -5.16 3.81 8.16
CA THR A 93 -6.32 3.61 9.03
C THR A 93 -7.58 3.82 8.22
N LYS A 94 -8.40 2.77 8.07
CA LYS A 94 -9.67 2.87 7.33
C LYS A 94 -10.55 3.93 7.97
N THR A 95 -10.95 4.91 7.17
CA THR A 95 -11.95 5.91 7.54
C THR A 95 -13.27 5.35 7.05
N GLY A 96 -14.15 5.00 7.99
CA GLY A 96 -15.39 4.25 7.74
C GLY A 96 -16.31 4.84 6.68
#